data_AF-A0A0G0HBU2-F1
#
_entry.id   AF-A0A0G0HBU2-F1
#
_cell.length_a   1.000
_cell.length_b   1.000
_cell.length_c   1.000
_cell.angle_alpha   90.00
_cell.angle_beta   90.00
_cell.angle_gamma   90.00
#
_symmetry.space_group_name_H-M   'P 1'
#
loop_
_entity.id
_entity.type
_entity.pdbx_description
1 polymer ?
#
loop_
_entity_poly.entity_id
_entity_poly.type
_entity_poly.pdbx_seq_one_letter_code
_entity_poly.pdbx_strand_id
1 'polypeptide(L)'
;MEKINENNIVQEKSPDKSLQVDFDVVNKETESINKEIAKMEKVPLVSKQEEDDLKMANLRNLRYWGSRLLPELDILPEKISQSVKKLASGGKIDPEENSILWKYVHKRSSILNFNVQKRVQMAELKKRLKEIDAGKDYEGKEKENRKIIFYNKESNKLIVNGNEREIDFGDIVADYDWGVKYRPHESVPKLIWRRIRKLSDFTESKDSIGQIFNDEISRIEKISLPTTSKTQSYLERHISDWGIEGIIAERMAKNFLTRIQYNDPKAGFKVEPSNAMEDAELKYDFKVSFPKKLRGVAIEGEELPREEYVKNKKEIGIQFTVSARRDNLTHKAHQIEEAKEKISDEKYNRYVKKKVDDIVLISLPLGTYRTHFKTWLDAGKPAGGPEQYLSEVEERKILDKVTGGIK
;
A
#
# COMPACT_ATOMS: atom_id res chain seq x y z
N MET A 1 23.83 65.16 31.01
CA MET A 1 24.60 64.00 31.51
C MET A 1 23.60 62.99 32.07
N GLU A 2 22.93 62.27 31.19
CA GLU A 2 22.01 61.19 31.56
C GLU A 2 22.75 59.86 31.43
N LYS A 3 22.69 59.08 32.51
CA LYS A 3 23.36 57.78 32.65
C LYS A 3 22.61 56.74 31.84
N ILE A 4 23.34 56.13 30.91
CA ILE A 4 22.98 54.88 30.23
C ILE A 4 22.98 53.76 31.28
N ASN A 5 21.89 53.00 31.38
CA ASN A 5 21.79 51.81 32.20
C ASN A 5 21.56 50.61 31.26
N GLU A 6 22.66 50.01 30.83
CA GLU A 6 22.69 48.71 30.15
C GLU A 6 22.63 47.61 31.20
N ASN A 7 21.56 46.81 31.19
CA ASN A 7 21.56 45.43 31.70
C ASN A 7 20.23 44.77 31.31
N ASN A 8 20.12 44.32 30.05
CA ASN A 8 19.14 43.31 29.68
C ASN A 8 19.86 41.99 29.47
N ILE A 9 19.86 41.20 30.54
CA ILE A 9 20.26 39.79 30.55
C ILE A 9 19.26 39.05 29.68
N VAL A 10 19.72 38.59 28.51
CA VAL A 10 19.00 37.63 27.67
C VAL A 10 18.95 36.32 28.46
N GLN A 11 17.79 36.01 29.04
CA GLN A 11 17.51 34.68 29.55
C GLN A 11 17.46 33.73 28.35
N GLU A 12 18.47 32.87 28.23
CA GLU A 12 18.43 31.70 27.38
C GLU A 12 17.21 30.87 27.78
N LYS A 13 16.19 30.88 26.92
CA LYS A 13 15.08 29.93 27.00
C LYS A 13 15.69 28.53 26.84
N SER A 14 15.54 27.74 27.90
CA SER A 14 15.79 26.31 27.87
C SER A 14 15.11 25.66 26.66
N PRO A 15 15.76 24.69 25.99
CA PRO A 15 15.17 24.01 24.85
C PRO A 15 13.88 23.33 25.29
N ASP A 16 12.81 23.64 24.55
CA ASP A 16 11.47 23.15 24.76
C ASP A 16 11.49 21.62 24.83
N LYS A 17 11.06 21.05 25.97
CA LYS A 17 10.95 19.61 26.20
C LYS A 17 9.82 18.97 25.37
N SER A 18 9.23 19.68 24.42
CA SER A 18 8.10 19.24 23.61
C SER A 18 8.53 18.50 22.34
N LEU A 19 9.22 17.36 22.45
CA LEU A 19 9.42 16.44 21.32
C LEU A 19 9.63 14.99 21.78
N GLN A 20 8.93 14.58 22.83
CA GLN A 20 8.61 13.16 23.02
C GLN A 20 7.21 12.95 22.46
N VAL A 21 7.16 12.55 21.19
CA VAL A 21 5.96 11.91 20.65
C VAL A 21 5.78 10.62 21.46
N ASP A 22 4.68 10.52 22.20
CA ASP A 22 4.28 9.30 22.89
C ASP A 22 3.84 8.26 21.84
N PHE A 23 4.83 7.62 21.23
CA PHE A 23 4.68 6.53 20.28
C PHE A 23 4.32 5.19 20.98
N ASP A 24 4.18 5.16 22.31
CA ASP A 24 3.84 3.93 23.04
C ASP A 24 2.45 3.40 22.66
N VAL A 25 1.55 4.26 22.19
CA VAL A 25 0.19 3.86 21.77
C VAL A 25 0.21 3.09 20.44
N VAL A 26 0.94 3.55 19.43
CA VAL A 26 1.08 2.85 18.13
C VAL A 26 1.99 1.62 18.26
N ASN A 27 2.98 1.67 19.17
CA ASN A 27 3.85 0.54 19.49
C ASN A 27 3.08 -0.59 20.18
N LYS A 28 2.16 -0.32 21.13
CA LYS A 28 1.42 -1.37 21.85
C LYS A 28 0.54 -2.23 20.94
N GLU A 29 -0.21 -1.62 20.01
CA GLU A 29 -1.04 -2.38 19.07
C GLU A 29 -0.19 -3.21 18.10
N THR A 30 0.88 -2.62 17.57
CA THR A 30 1.78 -3.32 16.64
C THR A 30 2.56 -4.43 17.35
N GLU A 31 2.97 -4.24 18.60
CA GLU A 31 3.64 -5.27 19.41
C GLU A 31 2.69 -6.39 19.85
N SER A 32 1.42 -6.08 20.13
CA SER A 32 0.39 -7.09 20.45
C SER A 32 0.15 -8.03 19.26
N ILE A 33 -0.08 -7.45 18.07
CA ILE A 33 -0.27 -8.20 16.82
C ILE A 33 0.99 -9.04 16.50
N ASN A 34 2.18 -8.48 16.66
CA ASN A 34 3.44 -9.20 16.44
C ASN A 34 3.63 -10.38 17.41
N LYS A 35 3.22 -10.24 18.69
CA LYS A 35 3.26 -11.31 19.69
C LYS A 35 2.26 -12.44 19.38
N GLU A 36 1.06 -12.11 18.89
CA GLU A 36 0.08 -13.12 18.46
C GLU A 36 0.55 -13.86 17.21
N ILE A 37 1.05 -13.14 16.22
CA ILE A 37 1.62 -13.71 15.01
C ILE A 37 2.78 -14.66 15.37
N ALA A 38 3.65 -14.29 16.32
CA ALA A 38 4.79 -15.13 16.74
C ALA A 38 4.40 -16.47 17.38
N LYS A 39 3.24 -16.55 18.04
CA LYS A 39 2.74 -17.71 18.81
C LYS A 39 2.10 -18.81 17.95
N MET A 40 1.67 -18.53 16.73
CA MET A 40 1.08 -19.57 15.87
C MET A 40 2.15 -20.62 15.45
N GLU A 41 1.91 -21.88 15.82
CA GLU A 41 2.74 -23.07 15.55
C GLU A 41 2.92 -23.37 14.04
N LYS A 42 3.82 -24.32 13.75
CA LYS A 42 4.19 -24.81 12.40
C LYS A 42 3.04 -25.58 11.74
N VAL A 43 1.94 -24.91 11.42
CA VAL A 43 0.99 -25.42 10.42
C VAL A 43 1.68 -25.35 9.06
N PRO A 44 1.67 -26.43 8.25
CA PRO A 44 2.21 -26.36 6.89
C PRO A 44 1.52 -25.22 6.13
N LEU A 45 2.33 -24.35 5.50
CA LEU A 45 1.87 -23.16 4.77
C LEU A 45 0.86 -23.47 3.67
N VAL A 46 0.98 -24.68 3.11
CA VAL A 46 0.10 -25.26 2.11
C VAL A 46 -0.23 -26.66 2.59
N SER A 47 -1.51 -27.00 2.67
CA SER A 47 -1.92 -28.36 3.00
C SER A 47 -1.67 -29.28 1.81
N LYS A 48 -1.44 -30.58 2.06
CA LYS A 48 -1.32 -31.59 0.99
C LYS A 48 -2.50 -31.57 0.02
N GLN A 49 -3.71 -31.32 0.54
CA GLN A 49 -4.91 -31.17 -0.27
C GLN A 49 -4.84 -29.98 -1.24
N GLU A 50 -4.31 -28.83 -0.78
CA GLU A 50 -4.13 -27.67 -1.64
C GLU A 50 -3.06 -27.90 -2.70
N GLU A 51 -1.98 -28.62 -2.36
CA GLU A 51 -0.96 -29.05 -3.34
C GLU A 51 -1.56 -29.97 -4.41
N ASP A 52 -2.35 -30.96 -3.98
CA ASP A 52 -3.05 -31.86 -4.89
C ASP A 52 -4.07 -31.11 -5.76
N ASP A 53 -4.86 -30.19 -5.19
CA ASP A 53 -5.82 -29.35 -5.92
C ASP A 53 -5.09 -28.52 -7.00
N LEU A 54 -3.94 -27.91 -6.68
CA LEU A 54 -3.15 -27.14 -7.66
C LEU A 54 -2.52 -28.04 -8.75
N LYS A 55 -2.01 -29.20 -8.38
CA LYS A 55 -1.41 -30.16 -9.32
C LYS A 55 -2.45 -30.73 -10.28
N MET A 56 -3.62 -31.12 -9.76
CA MET A 56 -4.68 -31.77 -10.53
C MET A 56 -5.43 -30.81 -11.45
N ALA A 57 -5.42 -29.50 -11.16
CA ALA A 57 -5.91 -28.46 -12.07
C ALA A 57 -5.15 -28.47 -13.40
N ASN A 58 -3.82 -28.61 -13.36
CA ASN A 58 -2.97 -28.62 -14.54
C ASN A 58 -3.13 -29.91 -15.36
N LEU A 59 -3.36 -31.04 -14.69
CA LEU A 59 -3.52 -32.35 -15.34
C LEU A 59 -4.90 -32.58 -15.95
N ARG A 60 -5.82 -31.62 -15.81
CA ARG A 60 -7.20 -31.71 -16.29
C ARG A 60 -7.92 -33.01 -15.85
N ASN A 61 -7.71 -33.43 -14.61
CA ASN A 61 -8.28 -34.69 -14.10
C ASN A 61 -9.73 -34.50 -13.62
N LEU A 62 -10.71 -34.70 -14.50
CA LEU A 62 -12.14 -34.57 -14.19
C LEU A 62 -12.62 -35.50 -13.07
N ARG A 63 -12.08 -36.71 -12.99
CA ARG A 63 -12.48 -37.69 -11.98
C ARG A 63 -12.08 -37.20 -10.59
N TYR A 64 -10.88 -36.66 -10.46
CA TYR A 64 -10.42 -36.02 -9.23
C TYR A 64 -11.35 -34.88 -8.82
N TRP A 65 -11.63 -33.94 -9.74
CA TRP A 65 -12.46 -32.78 -9.44
C TRP A 65 -13.92 -33.12 -9.15
N GLY A 66 -14.48 -34.13 -9.82
CA GLY A 66 -15.81 -34.66 -9.52
C GLY A 66 -15.89 -35.14 -8.06
N SER A 67 -14.96 -35.99 -7.63
CA SER A 67 -14.91 -36.46 -6.23
C SER A 67 -14.60 -35.32 -5.24
N ARG A 68 -13.74 -34.38 -5.62
CA ARG A 68 -13.29 -33.27 -4.77
C ARG A 68 -14.38 -32.25 -4.48
N LEU A 69 -15.24 -31.98 -5.47
CA LEU A 69 -16.33 -31.01 -5.39
C LEU A 69 -17.64 -31.63 -4.88
N LEU A 70 -17.74 -32.96 -4.86
CA LEU A 70 -18.93 -33.69 -4.41
C LEU A 70 -19.40 -33.30 -2.99
N PRO A 71 -18.52 -33.06 -2.00
CA PRO A 71 -18.97 -32.62 -0.68
C PRO A 71 -19.49 -31.17 -0.63
N GLU A 72 -19.31 -30.39 -1.69
CA GLU A 72 -19.63 -28.95 -1.75
C GLU A 72 -20.87 -28.66 -2.62
N LEU A 73 -21.63 -29.68 -3.02
CA LEU A 73 -22.71 -29.57 -4.01
C LEU A 73 -23.78 -28.51 -3.72
N ASP A 74 -24.01 -28.20 -2.45
CA ASP A 74 -24.98 -27.25 -1.93
C ASP A 74 -24.56 -25.78 -2.11
N ILE A 75 -23.25 -25.52 -2.16
CA ILE A 75 -22.66 -24.19 -2.36
C ILE A 75 -22.14 -23.96 -3.78
N LEU A 76 -22.14 -24.99 -4.63
CA LEU A 76 -21.73 -24.87 -6.03
C LEU A 76 -22.83 -24.21 -6.87
N PRO A 77 -22.44 -23.42 -7.90
CA PRO A 77 -23.40 -22.96 -8.91
C PRO A 77 -24.13 -24.14 -9.53
N GLU A 78 -25.43 -23.99 -9.80
CA GLU A 78 -26.30 -25.11 -10.19
C GLU A 78 -25.77 -25.92 -11.38
N LYS A 79 -25.30 -25.25 -12.43
CA LYS A 79 -24.68 -25.90 -13.59
C LYS A 79 -23.46 -26.76 -13.22
N ILE A 80 -22.65 -26.28 -12.28
CA ILE A 80 -21.46 -27.01 -11.78
C ILE A 80 -21.91 -28.21 -10.94
N SER A 81 -22.87 -28.01 -10.04
CA SER A 81 -23.45 -29.06 -9.19
C SER A 81 -24.01 -30.22 -10.03
N GLN A 82 -24.72 -29.91 -11.11
CA GLN A 82 -25.23 -30.91 -12.07
C GLN A 82 -24.10 -31.69 -12.76
N SER A 83 -23.05 -31.03 -13.26
CA SER A 83 -21.90 -31.70 -13.88
C SER A 83 -21.15 -32.59 -12.89
N VAL A 84 -20.98 -32.14 -11.64
CA VAL A 84 -20.32 -32.93 -10.58
C VAL A 84 -21.15 -34.16 -10.21
N LYS A 85 -22.48 -34.03 -10.07
CA LYS A 85 -23.40 -35.17 -9.84
C LYS A 85 -23.30 -36.22 -10.96
N LYS A 86 -23.32 -35.78 -12.22
CA LYS A 86 -23.16 -36.67 -13.39
C LYS A 86 -21.83 -37.41 -13.36
N LEU A 87 -20.73 -36.71 -13.09
CA LEU A 87 -19.41 -37.35 -12.96
C LEU A 87 -19.36 -38.37 -11.82
N ALA A 88 -19.95 -38.04 -10.67
CA ALA A 88 -20.00 -38.92 -9.51
C ALA A 88 -20.83 -40.19 -9.75
N SER A 89 -21.90 -40.10 -10.55
CA SER A 89 -22.71 -41.24 -10.96
C SER A 89 -22.10 -42.05 -12.13
N GLY A 90 -20.88 -41.74 -12.56
CA GLY A 90 -20.21 -42.38 -13.71
C GLY A 90 -20.79 -41.99 -15.07
N GLY A 91 -21.63 -40.95 -15.12
CA GLY A 91 -22.23 -40.42 -16.33
C GLY A 91 -21.21 -39.68 -17.21
N LYS A 92 -21.49 -39.64 -18.52
CA LYS A 92 -20.75 -38.80 -19.46
C LYS A 92 -21.27 -37.36 -19.35
N ILE A 93 -20.36 -36.42 -19.19
CA ILE A 93 -20.64 -34.99 -19.35
C ILE A 93 -20.45 -34.61 -20.81
N ASP A 94 -21.30 -33.74 -21.33
CA ASP A 94 -21.15 -33.23 -22.69
C ASP A 94 -20.00 -32.19 -22.77
N PRO A 95 -19.55 -31.82 -23.98
CA PRO A 95 -18.46 -30.87 -24.15
C PRO A 95 -18.71 -29.47 -23.55
N GLU A 96 -19.96 -29.01 -23.53
CA GLU A 96 -20.32 -27.69 -22.99
C GLU A 96 -20.24 -27.70 -21.46
N GLU A 97 -20.87 -28.69 -20.82
CA GLU A 97 -20.79 -28.92 -19.37
C GLU A 97 -19.34 -29.07 -18.91
N ASN A 98 -18.54 -29.84 -19.66
CA ASN A 98 -17.12 -30.00 -19.41
C ASN A 98 -16.37 -28.67 -19.47
N SER A 99 -16.65 -27.83 -20.48
CA SER A 99 -16.04 -26.50 -20.62
C SER A 99 -16.41 -25.59 -19.45
N ILE A 100 -17.67 -25.60 -19.01
CA ILE A 100 -18.14 -24.80 -17.87
C ILE A 100 -17.48 -25.27 -16.57
N LEU A 101 -17.44 -26.57 -16.31
CA LEU A 101 -16.77 -27.15 -15.14
C LEU A 101 -15.27 -26.81 -15.12
N TRP A 102 -14.59 -26.90 -16.26
CA TRP A 102 -13.17 -26.53 -16.35
C TRP A 102 -12.91 -25.06 -16.10
N LYS A 103 -13.75 -24.16 -16.63
CA LYS A 103 -13.65 -22.73 -16.33
C LYS A 103 -13.79 -22.47 -14.83
N TYR A 104 -14.72 -23.15 -14.17
CA TYR A 104 -14.90 -23.06 -12.72
C TYR A 104 -13.69 -23.58 -11.94
N VAL A 105 -13.22 -24.79 -12.26
CA VAL A 105 -12.04 -25.40 -11.62
C VAL A 105 -10.81 -24.51 -11.82
N HIS A 106 -10.55 -24.02 -13.03
CA HIS A 106 -9.41 -23.15 -13.31
C HIS A 106 -9.48 -21.83 -12.54
N LYS A 107 -10.67 -21.22 -12.44
CA LYS A 107 -10.89 -20.03 -11.61
C LYS A 107 -10.59 -20.32 -10.13
N ARG A 108 -11.11 -21.43 -9.59
CA ARG A 108 -10.89 -21.85 -8.20
C ARG A 108 -9.42 -22.11 -7.90
N SER A 109 -8.73 -22.89 -8.74
CA SER A 109 -7.31 -23.18 -8.57
C SER A 109 -6.44 -21.94 -8.71
N SER A 110 -6.83 -20.99 -9.57
CA SER A 110 -6.15 -19.70 -9.66
C SER A 110 -6.26 -18.91 -8.36
N ILE A 111 -7.48 -18.79 -7.79
CA ILE A 111 -7.70 -18.13 -6.50
C ILE A 111 -6.90 -18.83 -5.38
N LEU A 112 -6.92 -20.17 -5.35
CA LEU A 112 -6.15 -20.94 -4.38
C LEU A 112 -4.64 -20.64 -4.49
N ASN A 113 -4.10 -20.59 -5.70
CA ASN A 113 -2.70 -20.29 -5.94
C ASN A 113 -2.32 -18.88 -5.42
N PHE A 114 -3.17 -17.87 -5.63
CA PHE A 114 -2.94 -16.53 -5.07
C PHE A 114 -3.05 -16.52 -3.54
N ASN A 115 -3.98 -17.26 -2.95
CA ASN A 115 -4.09 -17.40 -1.48
C ASN A 115 -2.84 -18.06 -0.87
N VAL A 116 -2.31 -19.11 -1.52
CA VAL A 116 -1.04 -19.73 -1.14
C VAL A 116 0.10 -18.70 -1.17
N GLN A 117 0.24 -17.94 -2.27
CA GLN A 117 1.28 -16.92 -2.39
C GLN A 117 1.18 -15.85 -1.29
N LYS A 118 -0.03 -15.36 -0.98
CA LYS A 118 -0.26 -14.41 0.13
C LYS A 118 0.16 -15.00 1.49
N ARG A 119 -0.19 -16.25 1.76
CA ARG A 119 0.22 -16.94 3.01
C ARG A 119 1.74 -17.11 3.11
N VAL A 120 2.40 -17.46 2.00
CA VAL A 120 3.87 -17.58 1.94
C VAL A 120 4.52 -16.23 2.27
N GLN A 121 4.06 -15.13 1.66
CA GLN A 121 4.58 -13.78 1.95
C GLN A 121 4.36 -13.38 3.42
N MET A 122 3.20 -13.72 4.01
CA MET A 122 2.95 -13.45 5.43
C MET A 122 3.81 -14.27 6.38
N ALA A 123 4.08 -15.53 6.04
CA ALA A 123 5.01 -16.36 6.81
C ALA A 123 6.46 -15.88 6.69
N GLU A 124 6.86 -15.41 5.51
CA GLU A 124 8.17 -14.79 5.31
C GLU A 124 8.30 -13.53 6.17
N LEU A 125 7.32 -12.62 6.15
CA LEU A 125 7.31 -11.44 7.03
C LEU A 125 7.41 -11.85 8.51
N LYS A 126 6.59 -12.82 8.95
CA LYS A 126 6.63 -13.33 10.33
C LYS A 126 8.02 -13.86 10.70
N LYS A 127 8.68 -14.58 9.79
CA LYS A 127 10.05 -15.07 9.99
C LYS A 127 11.03 -13.90 10.13
N ARG A 128 10.97 -12.92 9.22
CA ARG A 128 11.83 -11.73 9.25
C ARG A 128 11.64 -10.92 10.54
N LEU A 129 10.41 -10.74 11.00
CA LEU A 129 10.14 -10.05 12.27
C LEU A 129 10.78 -10.76 13.47
N LYS A 130 10.78 -12.10 13.49
CA LYS A 130 11.50 -12.88 14.52
C LYS A 130 13.01 -12.72 14.42
N GLU A 131 13.55 -12.69 13.20
CA GLU A 131 14.98 -12.47 12.96
C GLU A 131 15.42 -11.07 13.41
N ILE A 132 14.62 -10.04 13.13
CA ILE A 132 14.83 -8.67 13.61
C ILE A 132 14.84 -8.61 15.14
N ASP A 133 13.88 -9.27 15.79
CA ASP A 133 13.80 -9.32 17.25
C ASP A 133 15.00 -10.09 17.87
N ALA A 134 15.58 -11.03 17.13
CA ALA A 134 16.83 -11.71 17.47
C ALA A 134 18.10 -10.92 17.10
N GLY A 135 17.96 -9.71 16.53
CA GLY A 135 19.09 -8.86 16.14
C GLY A 135 19.83 -9.31 14.89
N LYS A 136 19.21 -10.14 14.04
CA LYS A 136 19.81 -10.61 12.79
C LYS A 136 19.61 -9.61 11.66
N ASP A 137 20.70 -9.26 10.98
CA ASP A 137 20.64 -8.40 9.80
C ASP A 137 20.30 -9.21 8.52
N TYR A 138 20.13 -8.52 7.38
CA TYR A 138 19.98 -9.15 6.07
C TYR A 138 21.25 -9.92 5.68
N GLU A 139 21.13 -10.91 4.80
CA GLU A 139 22.24 -11.75 4.35
C GLU A 139 22.42 -11.69 2.81
N GLY A 140 23.66 -11.93 2.36
CA GLY A 140 24.01 -12.05 0.93
C GLY A 140 23.53 -10.89 0.05
N LYS A 141 22.99 -11.21 -1.13
CA LYS A 141 22.53 -10.25 -2.14
C LYS A 141 21.44 -9.30 -1.63
N GLU A 142 20.63 -9.73 -0.66
CA GLU A 142 19.59 -8.86 -0.09
C GLU A 142 20.22 -7.68 0.68
N LYS A 143 21.34 -7.92 1.36
CA LYS A 143 22.08 -6.88 2.08
C LYS A 143 22.74 -5.88 1.13
N GLU A 144 23.24 -6.36 -0.01
CA GLU A 144 23.96 -5.58 -1.03
C GLU A 144 23.04 -4.62 -1.79
N ASN A 145 21.79 -5.02 -2.05
CA ASN A 145 20.82 -4.22 -2.83
C ASN A 145 20.10 -3.12 -2.03
N ARG A 146 20.54 -2.83 -0.80
CA ARG A 146 19.89 -1.88 0.11
C ARG A 146 20.83 -0.73 0.47
N LYS A 147 20.30 0.49 0.42
CA LYS A 147 21.00 1.67 0.94
C LYS A 147 21.15 1.59 2.44
N ILE A 148 22.29 2.08 2.95
CA ILE A 148 22.65 1.98 4.36
C ILE A 148 22.26 3.27 5.08
N ILE A 149 21.47 3.13 6.15
CA ILE A 149 21.09 4.24 7.02
C ILE A 149 22.05 4.27 8.22
N PHE A 150 22.70 5.41 8.44
CA PHE A 150 23.49 5.69 9.62
C PHE A 150 22.71 6.62 10.56
N TYR A 151 23.18 6.74 11.79
CA TYR A 151 22.63 7.65 12.79
C TYR A 151 23.70 8.65 13.20
N ASN A 152 23.45 9.93 12.94
CA ASN A 152 24.28 11.02 13.40
C ASN A 152 23.86 11.37 14.85
N LYS A 153 24.78 11.12 15.80
CA LYS A 153 24.54 11.37 17.22
C LYS A 153 24.50 12.85 17.58
N GLU A 154 25.21 13.70 16.84
CA GLU A 154 25.29 15.14 17.13
C GLU A 154 23.98 15.84 16.75
N SER A 155 23.45 15.53 15.57
CA SER A 155 22.20 16.11 15.10
C SER A 155 20.95 15.31 15.51
N ASN A 156 21.12 14.10 16.06
CA ASN A 156 20.03 13.15 16.35
C ASN A 156 19.19 12.81 15.11
N LYS A 157 19.84 12.63 13.95
CA LYS A 157 19.17 12.39 12.66
C LYS A 157 19.69 11.15 11.96
N LEU A 158 18.86 10.60 11.07
CA LEU A 158 19.23 9.49 10.19
C LEU A 158 19.83 10.05 8.90
N ILE A 159 20.87 9.40 8.38
CA ILE A 159 21.52 9.79 7.11
C ILE A 159 21.79 8.57 6.23
N VAL A 160 21.91 8.75 4.91
CA VAL A 160 22.08 7.64 3.96
C VAL A 160 23.47 7.64 3.32
N ASN A 161 24.10 6.45 3.29
CA ASN A 161 25.35 6.16 2.56
C ASN A 161 26.54 7.07 2.92
N GLY A 162 26.62 7.58 4.15
CA GLY A 162 27.70 8.48 4.58
C GLY A 162 27.65 9.89 3.98
N ASN A 163 26.70 10.17 3.08
CA ASN A 163 26.35 11.52 2.67
C ASN A 163 25.49 12.14 3.77
N GLU A 164 25.70 13.41 4.11
CA GLU A 164 24.95 14.17 5.13
C GLU A 164 23.46 14.40 4.78
N ARG A 165 22.91 13.66 3.81
CA ARG A 165 21.50 13.76 3.50
C ARG A 165 20.71 13.11 4.61
N GLU A 166 19.97 13.96 5.31
CA GLU A 166 18.97 13.57 6.29
C GLU A 166 17.84 12.78 5.63
N ILE A 167 17.42 11.71 6.30
CA ILE A 167 16.29 10.87 5.92
C ILE A 167 15.38 10.70 7.13
N ASP A 168 14.09 10.51 6.89
CA ASP A 168 13.13 10.17 7.94
C ASP A 168 12.40 8.84 7.68
N PHE A 169 11.44 8.51 8.55
CA PHE A 169 10.66 7.28 8.39
C PHE A 169 9.68 7.35 7.21
N GLY A 170 9.23 8.55 6.82
CA GLY A 170 8.39 8.74 5.64
C GLY A 170 9.15 8.41 4.37
N ASP A 171 10.39 8.86 4.24
CA ASP A 171 11.28 8.49 3.13
C ASP A 171 11.47 6.98 3.02
N ILE A 172 11.74 6.31 4.15
CA ILE A 172 11.95 4.85 4.20
C ILE A 172 10.75 4.08 3.62
N VAL A 173 9.54 4.60 3.77
CA VAL A 173 8.31 3.95 3.26
C VAL A 173 8.03 4.38 1.83
N ALA A 174 8.03 5.69 1.55
CA ALA A 174 7.62 6.24 0.26
C ALA A 174 8.57 5.84 -0.89
N ASP A 175 9.85 5.68 -0.60
CA ASP A 175 10.87 5.37 -1.60
C ASP A 175 10.78 3.93 -2.16
N TYR A 176 10.06 3.02 -1.48
CA TYR A 176 9.84 1.66 -1.98
C TYR A 176 9.04 1.64 -3.29
N ASP A 177 8.12 2.60 -3.47
CA ASP A 177 7.39 2.80 -4.73
C ASP A 177 8.33 3.21 -5.89
N TRP A 178 9.51 3.71 -5.57
CA TRP A 178 10.60 4.02 -6.49
C TRP A 178 11.69 2.92 -6.54
N GLY A 179 11.47 1.79 -5.87
CA GLY A 179 12.40 0.66 -5.84
C GLY A 179 13.66 0.89 -5.01
N VAL A 180 13.71 1.95 -4.19
CA VAL A 180 14.84 2.21 -3.29
C VAL A 180 14.56 1.55 -1.95
N LYS A 181 15.42 0.61 -1.57
CA LYS A 181 15.29 -0.18 -0.33
C LYS A 181 16.35 0.20 0.68
N TYR A 182 16.02 0.08 1.96
CA TYR A 182 16.88 0.52 3.06
C TYR A 182 17.22 -0.60 4.04
N ARG A 183 18.40 -0.48 4.66
CA ARG A 183 18.79 -1.21 5.87
C ARG A 183 19.56 -0.29 6.84
N PRO A 184 19.41 -0.45 8.15
CA PRO A 184 20.20 0.31 9.13
C PRO A 184 21.62 -0.27 9.28
N HIS A 185 22.59 0.61 9.46
CA HIS A 185 23.95 0.29 9.86
C HIS A 185 23.98 -0.22 11.30
N GLU A 186 25.00 -1.01 11.65
CA GLU A 186 25.20 -1.53 13.02
C GLU A 186 25.43 -0.44 14.07
N SER A 187 25.84 0.76 13.65
CA SER A 187 26.02 1.92 14.53
C SER A 187 24.72 2.60 14.95
N VAL A 188 23.59 2.27 14.30
CA VAL A 188 22.28 2.84 14.63
C VAL A 188 21.83 2.30 15.99
N PRO A 189 21.32 3.14 16.92
CA PRO A 189 20.82 2.69 18.21
C PRO A 189 19.78 1.55 18.07
N LYS A 190 19.89 0.51 18.90
CA LYS A 190 19.13 -0.74 18.78
C LYS A 190 17.62 -0.56 18.58
N LEU A 191 17.00 0.39 19.29
CA LEU A 191 15.56 0.68 19.15
C LEU A 191 15.22 1.26 17.77
N ILE A 192 16.04 2.19 17.29
CA ILE A 192 15.89 2.82 15.98
C ILE A 192 16.19 1.80 14.87
N TRP A 193 17.25 1.00 15.04
CA TRP A 193 17.61 -0.10 14.15
C TRP A 193 16.44 -1.07 13.95
N ARG A 194 15.83 -1.52 15.07
CA ARG A 194 14.67 -2.42 15.06
C ARG A 194 13.49 -1.79 14.34
N ARG A 195 13.24 -0.50 14.56
CA ARG A 195 12.14 0.25 13.92
C ARG A 195 12.34 0.35 12.41
N ILE A 196 13.52 0.77 11.94
CA ILE A 196 13.84 0.85 10.51
C ILE A 196 13.65 -0.50 9.85
N ARG A 197 14.21 -1.57 10.44
CA ARG A 197 14.08 -2.94 9.92
C ARG A 197 12.63 -3.38 9.79
N LYS A 198 11.83 -3.24 10.86
CA LYS A 198 10.41 -3.61 10.83
C LYS A 198 9.64 -2.83 9.77
N LEU A 199 9.92 -1.53 9.63
CA LEU A 199 9.27 -0.68 8.65
C LEU A 199 9.62 -1.08 7.21
N SER A 200 10.91 -1.32 6.93
CA SER A 200 11.41 -1.82 5.65
C SER A 200 10.76 -3.16 5.25
N ASP A 201 10.80 -4.15 6.14
CA ASP A 201 10.27 -5.49 5.86
C ASP A 201 8.73 -5.52 5.76
N PHE A 202 8.05 -4.70 6.56
CA PHE A 202 6.60 -4.53 6.48
C PHE A 202 6.16 -3.87 5.16
N THR A 203 6.84 -2.80 4.75
CA THR A 203 6.54 -2.09 3.50
C THR A 203 6.74 -3.02 2.31
N GLU A 204 7.87 -3.73 2.25
CA GLU A 204 8.14 -4.70 1.19
C GLU A 204 7.09 -5.81 1.10
N SER A 205 6.70 -6.37 2.25
CA SER A 205 5.69 -7.43 2.31
C SER A 205 4.30 -6.92 1.92
N LYS A 206 3.97 -5.69 2.32
CA LYS A 206 2.70 -5.03 1.95
C LYS A 206 2.63 -4.81 0.44
N ASP A 207 3.71 -4.35 -0.18
CA ASP A 207 3.77 -4.11 -1.63
C ASP A 207 3.69 -5.42 -2.41
N SER A 208 4.44 -6.44 -1.99
CA SER A 208 4.42 -7.79 -2.57
C SER A 208 3.01 -8.39 -2.54
N ILE A 209 2.32 -8.34 -1.39
CA ILE A 209 0.93 -8.80 -1.26
C ILE A 209 -0.02 -7.95 -2.08
N GLY A 210 0.19 -6.63 -2.13
CA GLY A 210 -0.57 -5.73 -2.98
C GLY A 210 -0.49 -6.12 -4.45
N GLN A 211 0.70 -6.46 -4.94
CA GLN A 211 0.91 -6.93 -6.30
C GLN A 211 0.22 -8.29 -6.55
N ILE A 212 0.39 -9.27 -5.65
CA ILE A 212 -0.29 -10.57 -5.75
C ILE A 212 -1.81 -10.40 -5.82
N PHE A 213 -2.36 -9.47 -5.04
CA PHE A 213 -3.79 -9.16 -5.06
C PHE A 213 -4.24 -8.47 -6.36
N ASN A 214 -3.43 -7.56 -6.91
CA ASN A 214 -3.72 -6.94 -8.20
C ASN A 214 -3.68 -7.97 -9.35
N ASP A 215 -2.70 -8.88 -9.33
CA ASP A 215 -2.59 -9.97 -10.29
C ASP A 215 -3.78 -10.94 -10.19
N GLU A 216 -4.25 -11.20 -8.97
CA GLU A 216 -5.46 -11.99 -8.70
C GLU A 216 -6.68 -11.34 -9.36
N ILE A 217 -6.96 -10.07 -9.05
CA ILE A 217 -8.10 -9.36 -9.62
C ILE A 217 -7.99 -9.30 -11.15
N SER A 218 -6.83 -8.90 -11.68
CA SER A 218 -6.62 -8.77 -13.12
C SER A 218 -6.86 -10.09 -13.84
N ARG A 219 -6.37 -11.23 -13.31
CA ARG A 219 -6.55 -12.54 -13.92
C ARG A 219 -8.00 -13.04 -13.82
N ILE A 220 -8.64 -12.84 -12.68
CA ILE A 220 -9.96 -13.41 -12.40
C ILE A 220 -11.09 -12.61 -13.06
N GLU A 221 -10.97 -11.29 -13.03
CA GLU A 221 -11.97 -10.36 -13.57
C GLU A 221 -11.60 -9.85 -14.96
N LYS A 222 -10.42 -10.21 -15.48
CA LYS A 222 -9.92 -9.87 -16.82
C LYS A 222 -9.80 -8.36 -17.06
N ILE A 223 -9.43 -7.63 -16.02
CA ILE A 223 -9.19 -6.19 -16.07
C ILE A 223 -7.69 -5.88 -16.15
N SER A 224 -7.34 -4.68 -16.55
CA SER A 224 -5.94 -4.24 -16.57
C SER A 224 -5.35 -4.15 -15.15
N LEU A 225 -4.05 -4.38 -15.05
CA LEU A 225 -3.31 -4.02 -13.84
C LEU A 225 -3.27 -2.50 -13.65
N PRO A 226 -3.22 -2.01 -12.39
CA PRO A 226 -3.21 -0.59 -12.11
C PRO A 226 -1.90 0.06 -12.55
N THR A 227 -1.91 1.37 -12.80
CA THR A 227 -0.71 2.16 -13.16
C THR A 227 0.41 2.02 -12.12
N THR A 228 0.04 1.85 -10.84
CA THR A 228 0.96 1.61 -9.72
C THR A 228 1.77 0.32 -9.87
N SER A 229 1.32 -0.66 -10.66
CA SER A 229 2.06 -1.91 -10.90
C SER A 229 3.29 -1.74 -11.81
N LYS A 230 3.44 -0.57 -12.46
CA LYS A 230 4.59 -0.28 -13.32
C LYS A 230 5.84 -0.06 -12.48
N THR A 231 6.88 -0.86 -12.70
CA THR A 231 8.14 -0.75 -11.93
C THR A 231 8.91 0.53 -12.25
N GLN A 232 9.81 0.95 -11.36
CA GLN A 232 10.71 2.09 -11.61
C GLN A 232 11.51 1.90 -12.91
N SER A 233 12.04 0.70 -13.16
CA SER A 233 12.77 0.39 -14.40
C SER A 233 11.89 0.41 -15.66
N TYR A 234 10.58 0.22 -15.52
CA TYR A 234 9.65 0.44 -16.64
C TYR A 234 9.52 1.94 -16.93
N LEU A 235 9.29 2.76 -15.90
CA LEU A 235 9.16 4.22 -16.05
C LEU A 235 10.43 4.86 -16.63
N GLU A 236 11.60 4.40 -16.18
CA GLU A 236 12.91 4.86 -16.69
C GLU A 236 13.05 4.61 -18.20
N ARG A 237 12.68 3.41 -18.67
CA ARG A 237 12.78 3.05 -20.09
C ARG A 237 11.77 3.77 -20.99
N HIS A 238 10.63 4.19 -20.45
CA HIS A 238 9.53 4.79 -21.20
C HIS A 238 9.36 6.28 -20.86
N ILE A 239 10.36 6.92 -20.26
CA ILE A 239 10.26 8.32 -19.77
C ILE A 239 9.89 9.34 -20.86
N SER A 240 10.18 9.01 -22.12
CA SER A 240 9.86 9.84 -23.28
C SER A 240 8.45 9.60 -23.82
N ASP A 241 7.81 8.49 -23.46
CA ASP A 241 6.54 8.07 -24.01
C ASP A 241 5.39 8.98 -23.57
N TRP A 242 4.37 9.04 -24.41
CA TRP A 242 3.16 9.77 -24.11
C TRP A 242 2.39 9.09 -22.97
N GLY A 243 1.90 9.87 -22.00
CA GLY A 243 1.13 9.36 -20.85
C GLY A 243 1.95 8.92 -19.63
N ILE A 244 3.25 8.63 -19.75
CA ILE A 244 4.10 8.21 -18.62
C ILE A 244 4.24 9.31 -17.56
N GLU A 245 4.20 10.57 -17.96
CA GLU A 245 4.19 11.70 -17.03
C GLU A 245 3.01 11.67 -16.06
N GLY A 246 1.84 11.19 -16.49
CA GLY A 246 0.69 11.03 -15.61
C GLY A 246 0.95 10.05 -14.47
N ILE A 247 1.57 8.91 -14.80
CA ILE A 247 1.93 7.85 -13.82
C ILE A 247 3.02 8.35 -12.86
N ILE A 248 4.00 9.09 -13.37
CA ILE A 248 5.05 9.70 -12.54
C ILE A 248 4.43 10.71 -11.57
N ALA A 249 3.56 11.60 -12.06
CA ALA A 249 2.93 12.64 -11.26
C ALA A 249 2.03 12.06 -10.15
N GLU A 250 1.22 11.05 -10.48
CA GLU A 250 0.40 10.29 -9.53
C GLU A 250 1.25 9.71 -8.40
N ARG A 251 2.35 9.02 -8.75
CA ARG A 251 3.25 8.40 -7.78
C ARG A 251 3.96 9.44 -6.92
N MET A 252 4.45 10.52 -7.53
CA MET A 252 5.07 11.64 -6.81
C MET A 252 4.10 12.25 -5.78
N ALA A 253 2.86 12.53 -6.17
CA ALA A 253 1.86 13.11 -5.27
C ALA A 253 1.51 12.14 -4.13
N LYS A 254 1.27 10.86 -4.44
CA LYS A 254 1.00 9.82 -3.44
C LYS A 254 2.15 9.68 -2.44
N ASN A 255 3.38 9.69 -2.92
CA ASN A 255 4.58 9.50 -2.09
C ASN A 255 4.88 10.72 -1.23
N PHE A 256 4.69 11.93 -1.78
CA PHE A 256 4.74 13.17 -1.01
C PHE A 256 3.75 13.15 0.16
N LEU A 257 2.47 12.80 -0.09
CA LEU A 257 1.47 12.67 0.97
C LEU A 257 1.80 11.54 1.97
N THR A 258 2.37 10.44 1.48
CA THR A 258 2.82 9.34 2.35
C THR A 258 3.92 9.81 3.30
N ARG A 259 4.88 10.63 2.84
CA ARG A 259 5.87 11.23 3.75
C ARG A 259 5.21 12.08 4.82
N ILE A 260 4.29 12.96 4.44
CA ILE A 260 3.55 13.79 5.41
C ILE A 260 2.84 12.90 6.44
N GLN A 261 2.16 11.82 6.01
CA GLN A 261 1.48 10.89 6.93
C GLN A 261 2.43 10.32 8.00
N TYR A 262 3.66 9.96 7.63
CA TYR A 262 4.61 9.34 8.55
C TYR A 262 5.40 10.36 9.39
N ASN A 263 5.66 11.55 8.84
CA ASN A 263 6.48 12.59 9.46
C ASN A 263 5.66 13.54 10.32
N ASP A 264 4.40 13.77 9.96
CA ASP A 264 3.43 14.54 10.75
C ASP A 264 2.13 13.74 10.98
N PRO A 265 2.11 12.84 11.98
CA PRO A 265 0.90 12.13 12.35
C PRO A 265 -0.27 13.05 12.75
N LYS A 266 -0.01 14.31 13.13
CA LYS A 266 -1.05 15.28 13.49
C LYS A 266 -1.80 15.80 12.26
N ALA A 267 -1.22 15.67 11.06
CA ALA A 267 -1.92 15.93 9.79
C ALA A 267 -3.20 15.09 9.68
N GLY A 268 -3.25 13.94 10.38
CA GLY A 268 -4.51 13.26 10.67
C GLY A 268 -5.16 12.65 9.43
N PHE A 269 -4.35 12.16 8.48
CA PHE A 269 -4.83 11.42 7.33
C PHE A 269 -3.95 10.20 7.05
N LYS A 270 -4.48 9.24 6.29
CA LYS A 270 -3.74 8.07 5.81
C LYS A 270 -3.97 7.84 4.32
N VAL A 271 -2.89 7.61 3.61
CA VAL A 271 -2.82 7.32 2.17
C VAL A 271 -2.74 5.81 1.94
N GLU A 272 -3.56 5.30 1.04
CA GLU A 272 -3.56 3.91 0.60
C GLU A 272 -3.62 3.84 -0.94
N PRO A 273 -2.77 3.04 -1.60
CA PRO A 273 -2.85 2.88 -3.06
C PRO A 273 -4.14 2.16 -3.48
N SER A 274 -4.63 2.46 -4.68
CA SER A 274 -5.73 1.72 -5.29
C SER A 274 -5.27 0.34 -5.77
N ASN A 275 -6.20 -0.62 -5.82
CA ASN A 275 -6.01 -1.92 -6.45
C ASN A 275 -6.52 -1.94 -7.91
N ALA A 276 -6.30 -3.04 -8.62
CA ALA A 276 -6.67 -3.18 -10.02
C ALA A 276 -8.15 -2.88 -10.31
N MET A 277 -9.08 -3.31 -9.43
CA MET A 277 -10.52 -3.05 -9.59
C MET A 277 -10.82 -1.56 -9.38
N GLU A 278 -10.22 -0.98 -8.36
CA GLU A 278 -10.41 0.42 -7.99
C GLU A 278 -9.91 1.37 -9.12
N ASP A 279 -8.75 1.08 -9.70
CA ASP A 279 -8.19 1.85 -10.83
C ASP A 279 -8.97 1.62 -12.13
N ALA A 280 -9.25 0.36 -12.48
CA ALA A 280 -9.85 0.04 -13.78
C ALA A 280 -11.34 0.38 -13.86
N GLU A 281 -12.12 0.11 -12.80
CA GLU A 281 -13.59 0.23 -12.82
C GLU A 281 -14.10 1.41 -12.00
N LEU A 282 -13.47 1.73 -10.87
CA LEU A 282 -13.87 2.84 -10.00
C LEU A 282 -13.07 4.13 -10.23
N LYS A 283 -12.09 4.12 -11.14
CA LYS A 283 -11.37 5.31 -11.65
C LYS A 283 -10.83 6.21 -10.53
N TYR A 284 -10.13 5.64 -9.56
CA TYR A 284 -9.30 6.42 -8.64
C TYR A 284 -7.93 5.77 -8.42
N ASP A 285 -6.92 6.62 -8.29
CA ASP A 285 -5.51 6.23 -8.29
C ASP A 285 -5.01 5.88 -6.89
N PHE A 286 -5.50 6.58 -5.87
CA PHE A 286 -5.25 6.27 -4.46
C PHE A 286 -6.38 6.81 -3.57
N LYS A 287 -6.37 6.39 -2.31
CA LYS A 287 -7.35 6.79 -1.29
C LYS A 287 -6.68 7.59 -0.19
N VAL A 288 -7.38 8.59 0.30
CA VAL A 288 -7.00 9.31 1.51
C VAL A 288 -8.12 9.19 2.53
N SER A 289 -7.78 8.69 3.71
CA SER A 289 -8.72 8.48 4.82
C SER A 289 -8.46 9.49 5.93
N PHE A 290 -9.50 10.18 6.36
CA PHE A 290 -9.48 11.15 7.44
C PHE A 290 -10.31 10.60 8.61
N PRO A 291 -9.75 10.39 9.81
CA PRO A 291 -10.55 10.31 11.02
C PRO A 291 -11.48 11.54 11.13
N LYS A 292 -12.81 11.36 11.13
CA LYS A 292 -13.70 12.45 11.58
C LYS A 292 -13.41 12.66 13.06
N LYS A 293 -12.89 13.83 13.41
CA LYS A 293 -13.03 14.31 14.79
C LYS A 293 -14.48 14.76 14.96
N LEU A 294 -15.27 14.01 15.73
CA LEU A 294 -16.54 14.51 16.24
C LEU A 294 -16.23 15.69 17.17
N ARG A 295 -16.46 16.92 16.71
CA ARG A 295 -16.44 18.09 17.60
C ARG A 295 -17.65 17.96 18.53
N GLY A 296 -17.42 17.82 19.84
CA GLY A 296 -18.47 17.97 20.85
C GLY A 296 -18.72 16.80 21.82
N VAL A 297 -17.98 15.69 21.76
CA VAL A 297 -18.10 14.64 22.78
C VAL A 297 -16.86 14.67 23.68
N ALA A 298 -16.87 15.60 24.64
CA ALA A 298 -16.17 15.39 25.89
C ALA A 298 -17.04 14.44 26.72
N ILE A 299 -16.73 13.16 26.68
CA ILE A 299 -17.12 12.24 27.74
C ILE A 299 -15.83 11.56 28.16
N GLU A 300 -15.28 12.00 29.28
CA GLU A 300 -14.32 11.20 30.04
C GLU A 300 -14.96 9.82 30.25
N GLY A 301 -14.37 8.78 29.67
CA GLY A 301 -14.55 7.41 30.16
C GLY A 301 -15.28 6.38 29.28
N GLU A 302 -15.70 6.67 28.05
CA GLU A 302 -16.30 5.63 27.18
C GLU A 302 -15.45 5.36 25.94
N GLU A 303 -14.79 4.18 25.92
CA GLU A 303 -14.17 3.61 24.73
C GLU A 303 -15.24 3.40 23.66
N LEU A 304 -15.27 4.26 22.64
CA LEU A 304 -16.12 4.05 21.46
C LEU A 304 -15.87 2.64 20.90
N PRO A 305 -16.91 1.81 20.70
CA PRO A 305 -16.76 0.50 20.07
C PRO A 305 -16.04 0.66 18.73
N ARG A 306 -15.07 -0.23 18.46
CA ARG A 306 -14.22 -0.20 17.26
C ARG A 306 -15.03 -0.05 15.96
N GLU A 307 -16.23 -0.63 15.92
CA GLU A 307 -17.16 -0.54 14.80
C GLU A 307 -17.68 0.89 14.54
N GLU A 308 -17.96 1.67 15.58
CA GLU A 308 -18.37 3.07 15.46
C GLU A 308 -17.19 3.99 15.11
N TYR A 309 -16.00 3.71 15.64
CA TYR A 309 -14.78 4.43 15.27
C TYR A 309 -14.41 4.23 13.78
N VAL A 310 -14.64 3.03 13.22
CA VAL A 310 -14.42 2.74 11.80
C VAL A 310 -15.48 3.41 10.92
N LYS A 311 -16.75 3.47 11.35
CA LYS A 311 -17.82 4.19 10.63
C LYS A 311 -17.59 5.71 10.55
N ASN A 312 -16.81 6.27 11.47
CA ASN A 312 -16.55 7.70 11.55
C ASN A 312 -15.33 8.17 10.71
N LYS A 313 -14.86 7.41 9.73
CA LYS A 313 -13.78 7.87 8.82
C LYS A 313 -14.38 8.34 7.51
N LYS A 314 -13.95 9.52 7.02
CA LYS A 314 -14.22 9.95 5.64
C LYS A 314 -13.12 9.38 4.76
N GLU A 315 -13.44 8.46 3.87
CA GLU A 315 -12.52 7.88 2.89
C GLU A 315 -12.80 8.47 1.51
N ILE A 316 -11.81 9.10 0.88
CA ILE A 316 -11.98 9.78 -0.40
C ILE A 316 -11.05 9.13 -1.42
N GLY A 317 -11.63 8.71 -2.55
CA GLY A 317 -10.88 8.30 -3.74
C GLY A 317 -10.36 9.53 -4.48
N ILE A 318 -9.08 9.52 -4.83
CA ILE A 318 -8.45 10.61 -5.60
C ILE A 318 -8.22 10.12 -7.02
N GLN A 319 -8.85 10.75 -8.00
CA GLN A 319 -8.45 10.64 -9.40
C GLN A 319 -7.57 11.84 -9.74
N PHE A 320 -6.32 11.56 -10.07
CA PHE A 320 -5.30 12.55 -10.42
C PHE A 320 -5.27 12.81 -11.93
N THR A 321 -4.93 14.04 -12.32
CA THR A 321 -4.62 14.38 -13.70
C THR A 321 -3.64 15.54 -13.81
N VAL A 322 -2.71 15.43 -14.76
CA VAL A 322 -1.79 16.52 -15.14
C VAL A 322 -2.37 17.45 -16.21
N SER A 323 -3.60 17.21 -16.68
CA SER A 323 -4.20 18.02 -17.75
C SER A 323 -5.02 19.17 -17.17
N ALA A 324 -4.80 20.38 -17.70
CA ALA A 324 -5.64 21.55 -17.44
C ALA A 324 -6.79 21.71 -18.48
N ARG A 325 -6.82 20.86 -19.52
CA ARG A 325 -7.75 21.03 -20.65
C ARG A 325 -9.18 20.69 -20.23
N ARG A 326 -10.11 21.61 -20.46
CA ARG A 326 -11.52 21.50 -20.04
C ARG A 326 -12.20 20.23 -20.55
N ASP A 327 -11.96 19.84 -21.79
CA ASP A 327 -12.58 18.65 -22.38
C ASP A 327 -12.13 17.38 -21.66
N ASN A 328 -10.83 17.29 -21.32
CA ASN A 328 -10.29 16.14 -20.57
C ASN A 328 -10.81 16.12 -19.13
N LEU A 329 -10.90 17.29 -18.48
CA LEU A 329 -11.48 17.39 -17.14
C LEU A 329 -12.96 17.00 -17.12
N THR A 330 -13.73 17.42 -18.13
CA THR A 330 -15.15 17.09 -18.26
C THR A 330 -15.34 15.59 -18.49
N HIS A 331 -14.53 15.01 -19.38
CA HIS A 331 -14.54 13.56 -19.62
C HIS A 331 -14.19 12.78 -18.35
N LYS A 332 -13.15 13.17 -17.61
CA LYS A 332 -12.78 12.53 -16.33
C LYS A 332 -13.84 12.72 -15.25
N ALA A 333 -14.49 13.89 -15.18
CA ALA A 333 -15.60 14.11 -14.26
C ALA A 333 -16.78 13.18 -14.57
N HIS A 334 -17.11 12.97 -15.85
CA HIS A 334 -18.14 12.01 -16.24
C HIS A 334 -17.80 10.58 -15.82
N GLN A 335 -16.54 10.16 -16.05
CA GLN A 335 -16.06 8.84 -15.60
C GLN A 335 -16.16 8.66 -14.07
N ILE A 336 -15.98 9.74 -13.31
CA ILE A 336 -16.10 9.72 -11.85
C ILE A 336 -17.55 9.58 -11.42
N GLU A 337 -18.49 10.27 -12.07
CA GLU A 337 -19.92 10.13 -11.75
C GLU A 337 -20.41 8.70 -12.06
N GLU A 338 -20.00 8.11 -13.19
CA GLU A 338 -20.25 6.69 -13.47
C GLU A 338 -19.62 5.76 -12.41
N ALA A 339 -18.43 6.09 -11.92
CA ALA A 339 -17.77 5.30 -10.87
C ALA A 339 -18.49 5.43 -9.52
N LYS A 340 -19.04 6.59 -9.18
CA LYS A 340 -19.83 6.81 -7.95
C LYS A 340 -21.08 5.96 -7.91
N GLU A 341 -21.77 5.81 -9.04
CA GLU A 341 -22.92 4.91 -9.15
C GLU A 341 -22.53 3.44 -8.90
N LYS A 342 -21.31 3.05 -9.30
CA LYS A 342 -20.78 1.69 -9.11
C LYS A 342 -20.27 1.40 -7.70
N ILE A 343 -19.91 2.41 -6.90
CA ILE A 343 -19.39 2.21 -5.53
C ILE A 343 -20.42 1.47 -4.65
N SER A 344 -21.71 1.70 -4.85
CA SER A 344 -22.77 1.00 -4.11
C SER A 344 -23.00 -0.45 -4.53
N ASP A 345 -22.54 -0.88 -5.72
CA ASP A 345 -22.83 -2.20 -6.26
C ASP A 345 -21.98 -3.31 -5.59
N GLU A 346 -22.66 -4.34 -5.09
CA GLU A 346 -22.07 -5.51 -4.41
C GLU A 346 -20.99 -6.21 -5.23
N LYS A 347 -21.12 -6.20 -6.57
CA LYS A 347 -20.15 -6.83 -7.48
C LYS A 347 -18.74 -6.26 -7.31
N TYR A 348 -18.62 -4.95 -7.10
CA TYR A 348 -17.34 -4.25 -6.94
C TYR A 348 -16.87 -4.29 -5.49
N ASN A 349 -17.81 -4.22 -4.54
CA ASN A 349 -17.54 -4.19 -3.11
C ASN A 349 -16.73 -5.39 -2.58
N ARG A 350 -16.81 -6.57 -3.22
CA ARG A 350 -16.01 -7.74 -2.84
C ARG A 350 -14.49 -7.58 -3.04
N TYR A 351 -14.05 -6.62 -3.87
CA TYR A 351 -12.62 -6.36 -4.15
C TYR A 351 -12.12 -5.05 -3.56
N VAL A 352 -13.03 -4.19 -3.10
CA VAL A 352 -12.70 -2.90 -2.50
C VAL A 352 -12.33 -3.14 -1.04
N LYS A 353 -11.06 -2.91 -0.69
CA LYS A 353 -10.55 -3.13 0.69
C LYS A 353 -11.34 -2.35 1.74
N LYS A 354 -11.73 -1.13 1.38
CA LYS A 354 -12.57 -0.21 2.15
C LYS A 354 -13.24 0.74 1.18
N LYS A 355 -14.56 0.91 1.36
CA LYS A 355 -15.38 1.75 0.49
C LYS A 355 -15.03 3.21 0.71
N VAL A 356 -14.88 3.95 -0.38
CA VAL A 356 -14.77 5.41 -0.35
C VAL A 356 -16.17 6.02 -0.26
N ASP A 357 -16.29 7.12 0.45
CA ASP A 357 -17.53 7.91 0.55
C ASP A 357 -17.74 8.79 -0.68
N ASP A 358 -16.66 9.22 -1.32
CA ASP A 358 -16.68 10.10 -2.50
C ASP A 358 -15.41 9.91 -3.35
N ILE A 359 -15.46 10.34 -4.60
CA ILE A 359 -14.31 10.41 -5.50
C ILE A 359 -14.15 11.86 -5.97
N VAL A 360 -12.96 12.42 -5.79
CA VAL A 360 -12.62 13.78 -6.22
C VAL A 360 -11.60 13.77 -7.35
N LEU A 361 -11.84 14.63 -8.35
CA LEU A 361 -10.89 14.89 -9.43
C LEU A 361 -9.89 15.98 -9.01
N ILE A 362 -8.61 15.64 -8.99
CA ILE A 362 -7.54 16.59 -8.72
C ILE A 362 -6.74 16.83 -10.00
N SER A 363 -6.85 18.05 -10.53
CA SER A 363 -6.03 18.53 -11.64
C SER A 363 -4.84 19.35 -11.12
N LEU A 364 -3.63 18.85 -11.38
CA LEU A 364 -2.36 19.47 -11.02
C LEU A 364 -1.41 19.50 -12.24
N PRO A 365 -1.60 20.46 -13.16
CA PRO A 365 -0.81 20.59 -14.38
C PRO A 365 0.51 21.34 -14.12
N LEU A 366 1.43 20.76 -13.35
CA LEU A 366 2.70 21.44 -13.01
C LEU A 366 3.69 21.47 -14.19
N GLY A 367 3.67 20.47 -15.06
CA GLY A 367 4.60 20.34 -16.20
C GLY A 367 6.06 20.03 -15.81
N THR A 368 6.35 19.93 -14.52
CA THR A 368 7.69 19.70 -13.95
C THR A 368 7.95 18.25 -13.54
N TYR A 369 6.92 17.41 -13.43
CA TYR A 369 7.03 16.03 -12.93
C TYR A 369 8.05 15.19 -13.69
N ARG A 370 8.03 15.26 -15.03
CA ARG A 370 9.00 14.54 -15.88
C ARG A 370 10.42 15.04 -15.63
N THR A 371 10.61 16.34 -15.46
CA THR A 371 11.92 16.96 -15.18
C THR A 371 12.44 16.51 -13.84
N HIS A 372 11.63 16.60 -12.78
CA HIS A 372 11.98 16.14 -11.43
C HIS A 372 12.38 14.65 -11.42
N PHE A 373 11.65 13.80 -12.17
CA PHE A 373 12.01 12.40 -12.33
C PHE A 373 13.35 12.19 -13.03
N LYS A 374 13.64 12.92 -14.10
CA LYS A 374 14.96 12.88 -14.78
C LYS A 374 16.08 13.32 -13.84
N THR A 375 15.91 14.46 -13.18
CA THR A 375 16.89 14.99 -12.21
C THR A 375 17.20 13.98 -11.11
N TRP A 376 16.18 13.27 -10.62
CA TRP A 376 16.37 12.20 -9.63
C TRP A 376 17.14 11.00 -10.17
N LEU A 377 16.86 10.56 -11.41
CA LEU A 377 17.61 9.49 -12.06
C LEU A 377 19.07 9.88 -12.26
N ASP A 378 19.31 11.08 -12.78
CA ASP A 378 20.65 11.62 -13.07
C ASP A 378 21.48 11.80 -11.78
N ALA A 379 20.84 12.10 -10.66
CA ALA A 379 21.46 12.18 -9.34
C ALA A 379 21.75 10.81 -8.69
N GLY A 380 21.56 9.70 -9.40
CA GLY A 380 21.80 8.35 -8.88
C GLY A 380 20.71 7.87 -7.92
N LYS A 381 19.46 8.31 -8.16
CA LYS A 381 18.27 7.90 -7.41
C LYS A 381 18.41 8.16 -5.91
N PRO A 382 18.73 9.38 -5.44
CA PRO A 382 18.93 9.66 -4.01
C PRO A 382 17.66 9.38 -3.17
N ALA A 383 17.80 9.32 -1.85
CA ALA A 383 16.65 9.14 -0.95
C ALA A 383 15.61 10.28 -1.13
N GLY A 384 14.35 10.04 -0.80
CA GLY A 384 13.27 11.03 -0.91
C GLY A 384 12.57 11.11 -2.27
N GLY A 385 12.90 10.20 -3.20
CA GLY A 385 12.25 10.10 -4.52
C GLY A 385 12.38 11.37 -5.38
N PRO A 386 11.83 11.40 -6.60
CA PRO A 386 11.78 12.62 -7.42
C PRO A 386 10.99 13.78 -6.81
N GLU A 387 10.05 13.51 -5.93
CA GLU A 387 9.23 14.51 -5.25
C GLU A 387 10.03 15.42 -4.31
N GLN A 388 11.24 15.05 -3.92
CA GLN A 388 12.18 15.96 -3.24
C GLN A 388 12.54 17.22 -4.04
N TYR A 389 12.35 17.19 -5.37
CA TYR A 389 12.66 18.30 -6.26
C TYR A 389 11.45 19.21 -6.48
N LEU A 390 10.30 18.90 -5.86
CA LEU A 390 9.16 19.81 -5.83
C LEU A 390 9.54 21.08 -5.06
N SER A 391 9.19 22.22 -5.63
CA SER A 391 9.26 23.49 -4.92
C SER A 391 8.16 23.56 -3.85
N GLU A 392 8.36 24.37 -2.81
CA GLU A 392 7.34 24.58 -1.77
C GLU A 392 5.98 25.00 -2.35
N VAL A 393 5.97 25.73 -3.46
CA VAL A 393 4.74 26.16 -4.15
C VAL A 393 4.00 24.96 -4.74
N GLU A 394 4.72 23.99 -5.29
CA GLU A 394 4.15 22.76 -5.84
C GLU A 394 3.64 21.83 -4.74
N GLU A 395 4.42 21.68 -3.67
CA GLU A 395 4.04 20.92 -2.48
C GLU A 395 2.75 21.45 -1.86
N ARG A 396 2.66 22.77 -1.65
CA ARG A 396 1.44 23.42 -1.14
C ARG A 396 0.25 23.19 -2.07
N LYS A 397 0.44 23.30 -3.39
CA LYS A 397 -0.63 23.01 -4.36
C LYS A 397 -1.15 21.58 -4.25
N ILE A 398 -0.26 20.59 -4.08
CA ILE A 398 -0.66 19.19 -3.88
C ILE A 398 -1.46 19.07 -2.58
N LEU A 399 -0.91 19.57 -1.48
CA LEU A 399 -1.54 19.48 -0.17
C LEU A 399 -2.91 20.19 -0.14
N ASP A 400 -2.99 21.41 -0.66
CA ASP A 400 -4.22 22.22 -0.70
C ASP A 400 -5.29 21.58 -1.60
N LYS A 401 -4.92 20.97 -2.72
CA LYS A 401 -5.91 20.28 -3.57
C LYS A 401 -6.42 19.00 -2.95
N VAL A 402 -5.54 18.25 -2.29
CA VAL A 402 -5.89 16.97 -1.65
C VAL A 402 -6.69 17.20 -0.37
N THR A 403 -6.30 18.17 0.45
CA THR A 403 -6.95 18.46 1.75
C THR A 403 -8.05 19.51 1.64
N GLY A 404 -7.96 20.44 0.68
CA GLY A 404 -8.96 21.49 0.46
C GLY A 404 -10.20 21.01 -0.28
N GLY A 405 -10.12 19.92 -1.04
CA GLY A 405 -11.29 19.23 -1.61
C GLY A 405 -12.18 18.51 -0.60
N ILE A 406 -11.84 18.61 0.70
CA ILE A 406 -12.44 17.80 1.79
C ILE A 406 -13.33 18.64 2.71
N LYS A 407 -13.33 19.97 2.54
CA LYS A 407 -14.14 20.92 3.31
C LYS A 407 -15.63 20.67 3.18
#